data_AF-A0A7X1B631-F1
#
_entry.id   AF-A0A7X1B631-F1
#
_cell.length_a   1.000
_cell.length_b   1.000
_cell.length_c   1.000
_cell.angle_alpha   90.00
_cell.angle_beta   90.00
_cell.angle_gamma   90.00
#
_symmetry.space_group_name_H-M   'P 1'
#
loop_
_entity.id
_entity.type
_entity.pdbx_description
1 polymer ?
#
loop_
_entity_poly.entity_id
_entity_poly.type
_entity_poly.pdbx_seq_one_letter_code
_entity_poly.pdbx_strand_id
1 'polypeptide(L)'
;MKLILLVIPYLIGITISYGCSCKEISVEEKLEYSDSVILARIVDVKKVEEDRSTPLLAEKVISKIQVLQSFDGKFKEGDIISVSTGAPCPYPFHKGYDHLIYLKNSEEGLSTAMCAGNITSTKGKRTKILEEEILLIGFFLSKEKDLNQAAHTTAVSAPR
;
A
#
# COMPACT_ATOMS: atom_id res chain seq x y z
N MET A 1 46.61 20.90 37.99
CA MET A 1 45.74 21.79 37.18
C MET A 1 44.68 20.93 36.50
N LYS A 2 43.44 21.05 36.97
CA LYS A 2 42.23 20.43 36.40
C LYS A 2 41.66 21.38 35.36
N LEU A 3 41.67 21.01 34.08
CA LEU A 3 40.82 21.67 33.06
C LEU A 3 40.69 20.77 31.81
N ILE A 4 40.18 19.56 31.99
CA ILE A 4 39.73 18.71 30.88
C ILE A 4 38.36 18.19 31.29
N LEU A 5 37.31 18.76 30.70
CA LEU A 5 35.95 18.23 30.52
C LEU A 5 35.00 19.42 30.41
N LEU A 6 34.75 19.94 29.20
CA LEU A 6 33.53 20.72 28.88
C LEU A 6 33.42 21.03 27.36
N VAL A 7 33.76 20.08 26.48
CA VAL A 7 33.61 20.26 25.01
C VAL A 7 33.07 18.97 24.36
N ILE A 8 32.09 18.31 24.97
CA ILE A 8 31.49 17.07 24.44
C ILE A 8 29.96 17.12 24.17
N PRO A 9 29.14 18.17 24.46
CA PRO A 9 27.72 18.08 24.11
C PRO A 9 27.37 18.55 22.69
N TYR A 10 28.30 19.05 21.88
CA TYR A 10 27.96 19.75 20.62
C TYR A 10 27.88 18.84 19.36
N LEU A 11 28.07 17.53 19.49
CA LEU A 11 28.08 16.59 18.36
C LEU A 11 26.81 15.73 18.23
N ILE A 12 25.81 15.93 19.09
CA ILE A 12 24.53 15.25 18.96
C ILE A 12 23.64 16.08 18.04
N GLY A 13 23.89 15.98 16.73
CA GLY A 13 22.99 16.50 15.71
C GLY A 13 21.62 15.88 15.88
N ILE A 14 20.61 16.70 16.15
CA ILE A 14 19.22 16.27 16.32
C ILE A 14 18.69 15.90 14.94
N THR A 15 18.79 14.63 14.57
CA THR A 15 18.03 14.09 13.43
C THR A 15 16.59 13.93 13.87
N ILE A 16 15.69 14.79 13.39
CA ILE A 16 14.25 14.65 13.64
C ILE A 16 13.76 13.45 12.82
N SER A 17 13.56 12.31 13.46
CA SER A 17 12.90 11.17 12.82
C SER A 17 11.39 11.36 12.89
N TYR A 18 10.75 11.67 11.78
CA TYR A 18 9.29 11.58 11.69
C TYR A 18 8.90 10.11 11.65
N GLY A 19 8.34 9.62 12.76
CA GLY A 19 7.76 8.29 12.84
C GLY A 19 6.38 8.29 12.19
N CYS A 20 6.15 7.39 11.24
CA CYS A 20 4.82 7.14 10.71
C CYS A 20 4.03 6.28 11.72
N SER A 21 2.86 6.76 12.14
CA SER A 21 1.93 6.00 12.98
C SER A 21 0.66 5.74 12.19
N CYS A 22 0.37 4.46 11.95
CA CYS A 22 -0.84 4.04 11.25
C CYS A 22 -1.89 3.60 12.26
N LYS A 23 -3.14 4.04 12.05
CA LYS A 23 -4.29 3.48 12.75
C LYS A 23 -4.58 2.09 12.17
N GLU A 24 -4.83 1.11 13.03
CA GLU A 24 -5.35 -0.18 12.59
C GLU A 24 -6.80 -0.01 12.10
N ILE A 25 -7.08 -0.51 10.90
CA ILE A 25 -8.39 -0.44 10.23
C ILE A 25 -8.79 -1.82 9.74
N SER A 26 -10.10 -2.08 9.70
CA SER A 26 -10.67 -3.35 9.26
C SER A 26 -10.48 -3.60 7.75
N VAL A 27 -10.63 -4.84 7.30
CA VAL A 27 -10.56 -5.20 5.86
C VAL A 27 -11.62 -4.47 5.05
N GLU A 28 -12.83 -4.35 5.60
CA GLU A 28 -13.95 -3.63 4.99
C GLU A 28 -13.60 -2.15 4.78
N GLU A 29 -13.07 -1.47 5.81
CA GLU A 29 -12.60 -0.09 5.67
C GLU A 29 -11.46 0.04 4.65
N LYS A 30 -10.49 -0.88 4.64
CA LYS A 30 -9.40 -0.86 3.64
C LYS A 30 -9.95 -0.97 2.22
N LEU A 31 -10.94 -1.83 2.00
CA LEU A 31 -11.60 -2.00 0.70
C LEU A 31 -12.32 -0.72 0.29
N GLU A 32 -13.10 -0.12 1.19
CA GLU A 32 -13.82 1.15 0.96
C GLU A 32 -12.86 2.29 0.59
N TYR A 33 -11.70 2.36 1.25
CA TYR A 33 -10.67 3.35 0.96
C TYR A 33 -9.78 2.99 -0.23
N SER A 34 -9.97 1.88 -0.92
CA SER A 34 -9.11 1.48 -2.05
C SER A 34 -9.89 1.52 -3.36
N ASP A 35 -9.22 1.95 -4.43
CA ASP A 35 -9.79 1.83 -5.77
C ASP A 35 -9.61 0.43 -6.34
N SER A 36 -8.57 -0.28 -5.89
CA SER A 36 -8.26 -1.64 -6.34
C SER A 36 -7.43 -2.38 -5.30
N VAL A 37 -7.56 -3.70 -5.26
CA VAL A 37 -6.72 -4.57 -4.43
C VAL A 37 -6.13 -5.67 -5.30
N ILE A 38 -4.83 -5.88 -5.13
CA ILE A 38 -4.08 -6.90 -5.86
C ILE A 38 -3.13 -7.65 -4.95
N LEU A 39 -2.91 -8.93 -5.25
CA LEU A 39 -1.73 -9.66 -4.82
C LEU A 39 -0.69 -9.56 -5.93
N ALA A 40 0.52 -9.10 -5.63
CA ALA A 40 1.55 -8.87 -6.63
C ALA A 40 2.95 -9.19 -6.11
N ARG A 41 3.86 -9.55 -7.01
CA ARG A 41 5.28 -9.72 -6.74
C ARG A 41 6.07 -8.51 -7.18
N ILE A 42 6.93 -7.97 -6.32
CA ILE A 42 7.77 -6.82 -6.68
C ILE A 42 8.90 -7.29 -7.60
N VAL A 43 8.97 -6.73 -8.81
CA VAL A 43 9.98 -7.06 -9.82
C VAL A 43 11.15 -6.07 -9.74
N ASP A 44 10.85 -4.80 -9.53
CA ASP A 44 11.85 -3.74 -9.45
C ASP A 44 11.39 -2.60 -8.55
N VAL A 45 12.33 -1.92 -7.89
CA VAL A 45 12.06 -0.76 -7.04
C VAL A 45 13.04 0.33 -7.44
N LYS A 46 12.52 1.47 -7.87
CA LYS A 46 13.32 2.65 -8.22
C LYS A 46 12.95 3.79 -7.30
N LYS A 47 13.97 4.41 -6.73
CA LYS A 47 13.82 5.65 -5.98
C LYS A 47 14.05 6.82 -6.93
N VAL A 48 13.11 7.74 -6.96
CA VAL A 48 13.17 8.95 -7.76
C VAL A 48 13.32 10.10 -6.77
N GLU A 49 14.48 10.75 -6.82
CA GLU A 49 14.67 12.01 -6.10
C GLU A 49 13.86 13.09 -6.83
N GLU A 50 12.87 13.66 -6.16
CA GLU A 50 12.23 14.88 -6.63
C GLU A 50 13.15 16.08 -6.39
N ASP A 51 13.09 17.04 -7.31
CA ASP A 51 14.04 18.14 -7.45
C ASP A 51 14.31 18.84 -6.10
N ARG A 52 15.57 18.82 -5.64
CA ARG A 52 16.03 19.16 -4.27
C ARG A 52 15.84 20.63 -3.87
N SER A 53 15.03 21.38 -4.61
CA SER A 53 14.71 22.79 -4.40
C SER A 53 14.00 23.08 -3.07
N THR A 54 13.34 22.09 -2.46
CA THR A 54 12.90 22.18 -1.07
C THR A 54 13.48 21.03 -0.22
N PRO A 55 14.11 21.33 0.94
CA PRO A 55 14.79 20.34 1.80
C PRO A 55 13.86 19.32 2.49
N LEU A 56 12.57 19.34 2.15
CA LEU A 56 11.52 18.45 2.67
C LEU A 56 10.94 17.51 1.58
N LEU A 57 11.48 17.52 0.35
CA LEU A 57 10.95 16.70 -0.74
C LEU A 57 11.28 15.22 -0.56
N ALA A 58 10.33 14.57 0.11
CA ALA A 58 9.72 13.30 -0.24
C ALA A 58 10.42 12.49 -1.33
N GLU A 59 11.19 11.48 -0.94
CA GLU A 59 11.69 10.45 -1.85
C GLU A 59 10.49 9.68 -2.43
N LYS A 60 10.20 9.86 -3.73
CA LYS A 60 9.14 9.12 -4.42
C LYS A 60 9.69 7.78 -4.85
N VAL A 61 9.03 6.69 -4.48
CA VAL A 61 9.43 5.34 -4.88
C VAL A 61 8.46 4.85 -5.94
N ILE A 62 8.98 4.45 -7.09
CA ILE A 62 8.21 3.83 -8.18
C ILE A 62 8.65 2.38 -8.29
N SER A 63 7.71 1.46 -8.11
CA SER A 63 7.97 0.02 -8.18
C SER A 63 7.28 -0.60 -9.39
N LYS A 64 7.99 -1.48 -10.09
CA LYS A 64 7.39 -2.38 -11.08
C LYS A 64 6.97 -3.66 -10.37
N ILE A 65 5.72 -4.03 -10.54
CA ILE A 65 5.14 -5.20 -9.87
C ILE A 65 4.47 -6.10 -10.89
N GLN A 66 4.54 -7.41 -10.66
CA GLN A 66 3.84 -8.43 -11.41
C GLN A 66 2.58 -8.83 -10.67
N VAL A 67 1.42 -8.64 -11.29
CA VAL A 67 0.13 -9.03 -10.72
C VAL A 67 0.06 -10.56 -10.65
N LEU A 68 -0.21 -11.10 -9.47
CA LEU A 68 -0.48 -12.52 -9.24
C LEU A 68 -1.98 -12.78 -9.13
N GLN A 69 -2.73 -11.82 -8.59
CA GLN A 69 -4.19 -11.88 -8.48
C GLN A 69 -4.75 -10.46 -8.39
N SER A 70 -5.85 -10.19 -9.07
CA SER A 70 -6.65 -8.96 -8.91
C SER A 70 -8.01 -9.34 -8.34
N PHE A 71 -8.44 -8.61 -7.31
CA PHE A 71 -9.69 -8.90 -6.61
C PHE A 71 -10.89 -8.18 -7.22
N ASP A 72 -10.66 -7.09 -7.94
CA ASP A 72 -11.65 -6.29 -8.64
C ASP A 72 -11.70 -6.56 -10.16
N GLY A 73 -10.81 -7.41 -10.68
CA GLY A 73 -10.74 -7.77 -12.09
C GLY A 73 -10.17 -6.69 -13.01
N LYS A 74 -9.64 -5.58 -12.47
CA LYS A 74 -9.05 -4.50 -13.28
C LYS A 74 -7.72 -4.88 -13.93
N PHE A 75 -7.03 -5.87 -13.38
CA PHE A 75 -5.74 -6.35 -13.87
C PHE A 75 -5.78 -7.85 -14.12
N LYS A 76 -4.98 -8.33 -15.08
CA LYS A 76 -4.82 -9.75 -15.37
C LYS A 76 -3.62 -10.31 -14.64
N GLU A 77 -3.66 -11.61 -14.34
CA GLU A 77 -2.50 -12.33 -13.82
C GLU A 77 -1.34 -12.24 -14.83
N GLY A 78 -0.16 -11.90 -14.32
CA GLY A 78 1.06 -11.70 -15.11
C GLY A 78 1.31 -10.25 -15.56
N ASP A 79 0.31 -9.35 -15.45
CA ASP A 79 0.48 -7.95 -15.84
C ASP A 79 1.63 -7.29 -15.07
N ILE A 80 2.46 -6.51 -15.77
CA ILE A 80 3.51 -5.69 -15.15
C ILE A 80 3.03 -4.25 -15.08
N ILE A 81 2.76 -3.76 -13.87
CA ILE A 81 2.29 -2.38 -13.64
C ILE A 81 3.28 -1.59 -12.80
N SER A 82 3.20 -0.26 -12.87
CA SER A 82 3.98 0.64 -12.03
C SER A 82 3.11 1.18 -10.90
N VAL A 83 3.61 1.10 -9.68
CA VAL A 83 2.94 1.63 -8.48
C VAL A 83 3.88 2.61 -7.81
N SER A 84 3.40 3.84 -7.59
CA SER A 84 4.13 4.85 -6.86
C SER A 84 3.82 4.79 -5.36
N THR A 85 4.76 5.22 -4.55
CA THR A 85 4.53 5.49 -3.14
C THR A 85 5.30 6.75 -2.76
N GLY A 86 4.56 7.72 -2.23
CA GLY A 86 5.06 9.05 -1.90
C GLY A 86 5.31 9.22 -0.41
N ALA A 87 6.01 10.30 -0.06
CA ALA A 87 6.24 10.64 1.34
C ALA A 87 5.01 11.36 1.97
N PRO A 88 4.97 11.54 3.30
CA PRO A 88 6.04 11.29 4.27
C PRO A 88 6.30 9.81 4.57
N CYS A 89 5.36 8.92 4.25
CA CYS A 89 5.37 7.52 4.68
C CYS A 89 5.28 6.56 3.49
N PRO A 90 6.37 6.41 2.71
CA PRO A 90 6.37 5.50 1.58
C PRO A 90 6.27 4.05 2.06
N TYR A 91 5.56 3.23 1.32
CA TYR A 91 5.46 1.80 1.61
C TYR A 91 6.78 1.10 1.21
N PRO A 92 7.40 0.33 2.12
CA PRO A 92 8.70 -0.29 1.86
C PRO A 92 8.53 -1.55 0.98
N PHE A 93 8.54 -1.37 -0.34
CA PHE A 93 8.52 -2.50 -1.27
C PHE A 93 9.82 -3.33 -1.21
N HIS A 94 9.69 -4.65 -1.21
CA HIS A 94 10.82 -5.58 -1.18
C HIS A 94 10.86 -6.43 -2.46
N LYS A 95 11.91 -6.28 -3.26
CA LYS A 95 12.09 -7.02 -4.52
C LYS A 95 12.04 -8.54 -4.31
N GLY A 96 11.20 -9.21 -5.09
CA GLY A 96 11.00 -10.65 -5.07
C GLY A 96 10.03 -11.17 -4.00
N TYR A 97 9.41 -10.27 -3.23
CA TYR A 97 8.39 -10.62 -2.23
C TYR A 97 7.00 -10.46 -2.84
N ASP A 98 6.05 -11.26 -2.35
CA ASP A 98 4.64 -11.08 -2.67
C ASP A 98 4.04 -10.09 -1.68
N HIS A 99 3.19 -9.20 -2.17
CA HIS A 99 2.51 -8.17 -1.39
C HIS A 99 1.04 -8.16 -1.76
N LEU A 100 0.18 -8.09 -0.75
CA LEU A 100 -1.20 -7.64 -0.94
C LEU A 100 -1.19 -6.12 -0.85
N ILE A 101 -1.61 -5.47 -1.93
CA ILE A 101 -1.49 -4.03 -2.12
C ILE A 101 -2.89 -3.45 -2.31
N TYR A 102 -3.23 -2.49 -1.47
CA TYR A 102 -4.39 -1.62 -1.63
C TYR A 102 -3.95 -0.40 -2.43
N LEU A 103 -4.52 -0.24 -3.62
CA LEU A 103 -4.17 0.78 -4.58
C LEU A 103 -5.20 1.91 -4.56
N LYS A 104 -4.69 3.13 -4.73
CA LYS A 104 -5.49 4.31 -5.08
C LYS A 104 -5.07 4.85 -6.43
N ASN A 105 -6.05 5.32 -7.20
CA ASN A 105 -5.82 6.19 -8.33
C ASN A 105 -5.44 7.58 -7.81
N SER A 106 -4.35 8.11 -8.34
CA SER A 106 -3.90 9.48 -8.15
C SER A 106 -3.72 10.15 -9.51
N GLU A 107 -3.51 11.46 -9.53
CA GLU A 107 -3.21 12.21 -10.77
C GLU A 107 -1.98 11.64 -11.50
N GLU A 108 -1.05 11.02 -10.77
CA GLU A 108 0.19 10.45 -11.30
C GLU A 108 0.09 8.94 -11.58
N GLY A 109 -1.11 8.36 -11.48
CA GLY A 109 -1.37 6.94 -11.70
C GLY A 109 -1.64 6.16 -10.41
N LEU A 110 -1.36 4.85 -10.44
CA LEU A 110 -1.60 3.95 -9.30
C LEU A 110 -0.60 4.21 -8.19
N SER A 111 -1.12 4.39 -6.98
CA SER A 111 -0.32 4.71 -5.80
C SER A 111 -0.74 3.88 -4.58
N THR A 112 0.17 3.77 -3.63
CA THR A 112 -0.12 3.23 -2.29
C THR A 112 0.74 3.92 -1.23
N ALA A 113 0.42 3.70 0.04
CA ALA A 113 1.10 4.31 1.18
C ALA A 113 1.31 3.30 2.32
N MET A 114 2.20 3.63 3.25
CA MET A 114 2.50 2.77 4.40
C MET A 114 1.24 2.38 5.20
N CYS A 115 0.30 3.31 5.39
CA CYS A 115 -0.92 3.08 6.17
C CYS A 115 -2.11 2.60 5.34
N ALA A 116 -1.92 2.21 4.07
CA ALA A 116 -3.00 1.71 3.22
C ALA A 116 -3.46 0.28 3.59
N GLY A 117 -2.84 -0.36 4.58
CA GLY A 117 -3.17 -1.72 4.99
C GLY A 117 -2.46 -2.81 4.18
N ASN A 118 -1.44 -2.45 3.40
CA ASN A 118 -0.65 -3.38 2.61
C ASN A 118 0.05 -4.44 3.48
N ILE A 119 0.13 -5.67 2.97
CA ILE A 119 0.72 -6.81 3.69
C ILE A 119 1.85 -7.42 2.87
N THR A 120 3.01 -7.56 3.48
CA THR A 120 4.18 -8.19 2.86
C THR A 120 4.27 -9.66 3.29
N SER A 121 4.51 -10.55 2.33
CA SER A 121 4.86 -11.95 2.59
C SER A 121 6.33 -12.11 3.03
N THR A 122 6.78 -13.34 3.21
CA THR A 122 8.22 -13.64 3.21
C THR A 122 8.64 -14.11 1.81
N LYS A 123 9.91 -13.94 1.43
CA LYS A 123 10.38 -14.30 0.08
C LYS A 123 10.00 -15.74 -0.28
N GLY A 124 9.10 -15.89 -1.26
CA GLY A 124 8.61 -17.19 -1.74
C GLY A 124 7.64 -17.93 -0.82
N LYS A 125 7.14 -17.33 0.27
CA LYS A 125 6.15 -17.94 1.17
C LYS A 125 5.13 -16.92 1.67
N ARG A 126 3.84 -17.20 1.42
CA ARG A 126 2.73 -16.45 2.01
C ARG A 126 2.69 -16.67 3.52
N THR A 127 2.43 -15.60 4.26
CA THR A 127 2.25 -15.67 5.71
C THR A 127 0.79 -16.00 6.01
N LYS A 128 0.50 -16.58 7.18
CA LYS A 128 -0.89 -16.85 7.61
C LYS A 128 -1.75 -15.59 7.56
N ILE A 129 -1.19 -14.46 8.00
CA ILE A 129 -1.84 -13.14 7.97
C ILE A 129 -2.24 -12.76 6.54
N LEU A 130 -1.34 -12.96 5.56
CA LEU A 130 -1.64 -12.67 4.15
C LEU A 130 -2.76 -13.56 3.62
N GLU A 131 -2.77 -14.84 3.98
CA GLU A 131 -3.80 -15.79 3.55
C GLU A 131 -5.16 -15.48 4.19
N GLU A 132 -5.18 -15.16 5.49
CA GLU A 132 -6.37 -14.73 6.20
C GLU A 132 -6.97 -13.45 5.59
N GLU A 133 -6.13 -12.45 5.27
CA GLU A 133 -6.60 -11.21 4.64
C GLU A 133 -7.19 -11.47 3.25
N ILE A 134 -6.56 -12.32 2.44
CA ILE A 134 -7.06 -12.72 1.12
C ILE A 134 -8.44 -13.39 1.23
N LEU A 135 -8.63 -14.25 2.23
CA LEU A 135 -9.92 -14.90 2.48
C LEU A 135 -11.00 -13.88 2.88
N LEU A 136 -10.66 -12.93 3.74
CA LEU A 136 -11.58 -11.87 4.17
C LEU A 136 -11.99 -10.98 2.99
N ILE A 137 -11.04 -10.57 2.14
CA ILE A 137 -11.35 -9.80 0.93
C ILE A 137 -12.32 -10.57 0.03
N GLY A 138 -12.06 -11.85 -0.22
CA GLY A 138 -12.96 -12.69 -1.02
C GLY A 138 -14.37 -12.77 -0.43
N PHE A 139 -14.49 -12.89 0.89
CA PHE A 139 -15.78 -12.90 1.59
C PHE A 139 -16.55 -11.58 1.41
N PHE A 140 -15.91 -10.43 1.62
CA PHE A 140 -16.56 -9.12 1.49
C PHE A 140 -17.01 -8.85 0.04
N LEU A 141 -16.16 -9.13 -0.94
CA LEU A 141 -16.50 -8.91 -2.36
C LEU A 141 -17.62 -9.84 -2.85
N SER A 142 -17.70 -11.07 -2.33
CA SER A 142 -18.82 -11.97 -2.64
C SER A 142 -20.15 -11.41 -2.11
N LYS A 143 -20.15 -10.91 -0.87
CA LYS A 143 -21.36 -10.37 -0.23
C LYS A 143 -21.87 -9.12 -0.95
N GLU A 144 -20.98 -8.24 -1.37
CA GLU A 144 -21.34 -7.03 -2.12
C GLU A 144 -22.00 -7.37 -3.47
N LYS A 145 -21.50 -8.40 -4.16
CA LYS A 145 -22.08 -8.88 -5.42
C LYS A 145 -23.51 -9.40 -5.22
N ASP A 146 -23.75 -10.16 -4.17
CA ASP A 146 -25.09 -10.69 -3.86
C ASP A 146 -26.09 -9.57 -3.53
N LEU A 147 -25.66 -8.55 -2.77
CA LEU A 147 -26.47 -7.37 -2.45
C LEU A 147 -26.85 -6.57 -3.69
N ASN A 148 -25.89 -6.32 -4.60
CA ASN A 148 -26.13 -5.59 -5.84
C ASN A 148 -27.08 -6.34 -6.78
N GLN A 149 -27.01 -7.68 -6.81
CA GLN A 149 -27.92 -8.49 -7.61
C GLN A 149 -29.35 -8.49 -7.03
N ALA A 150 -29.49 -8.51 -5.71
CA ALA A 150 -30.79 -8.38 -5.03
C ALA A 150 -31.45 -7.01 -5.29
N ALA A 151 -30.67 -5.92 -5.23
CA ALA A 151 -31.16 -4.57 -5.49
C ALA A 151 -31.63 -4.36 -6.94
N HIS A 152 -30.94 -4.96 -7.91
CA HIS A 152 -31.37 -4.90 -9.32
C HIS A 152 -32.68 -5.66 -9.56
N THR A 153 -32.93 -6.74 -8.81
CA THR A 153 -34.15 -7.55 -8.98
C THR A 153 -35.39 -6.82 -8.43
N THR A 154 -35.26 -6.08 -7.32
CA THR A 154 -36.37 -5.31 -6.73
C THR A 154 -36.73 -4.05 -7.52
N ALA A 155 -35.76 -3.42 -8.19
CA ALA A 155 -36.00 -2.24 -9.02
C ALA A 155 -36.81 -2.53 -10.31
N VAL A 156 -36.73 -3.75 -10.84
CA VAL A 156 -37.45 -4.15 -12.08
C VAL A 156 -38.90 -4.56 -11.80
N SER A 157 -39.23 -4.91 -10.55
CA SER A 157 -40.58 -5.41 -10.17
C SER A 157 -41.55 -4.34 -9.65
N ALA A 158 -41.20 -3.04 -9.67
CA ALA A 158 -42.12 -1.99 -9.25
C ALA A 158 -43.16 -1.70 -10.36
N PRO A 159 -44.46 -2.02 -10.16
CA PRO A 159 -45.50 -1.68 -11.13
C PRO A 159 -45.67 -0.16 -11.21
N ARG A 160 -45.80 0.37 -12.44
CA ARG A 160 -46.19 1.77 -12.70
C ARG A 160 -47.63 2.03 -12.29
#